data_AF-A0A9X0P3E8-F1
#
_entry.id   AF-A0A9X0P3E8-F1
#
_cell.length_a   1.000
_cell.length_b   1.000
_cell.length_c   1.000
_cell.angle_alpha   90.00
_cell.angle_beta   90.00
_cell.angle_gamma   90.00
#
_symmetry.space_group_name_H-M   'P 1'
#
loop_
_entity.id
_entity.type
_entity.pdbx_description
1 polymer ?
#
loop_
_entity_poly.entity_id
_entity_poly.type
_entity_poly.pdbx_seq_one_letter_code
_entity_poly.pdbx_strand_id
1 'polypeptide(L)'
;MSRRYKSVQTAPAIPNDWIHHDGSPCPVDPASSPGVLFRAGTRFQAGKRRAEDWQQFSSGDLWAWAGRTPDGFDIIAYKPESEFVEIPRGGSVL
;
A
#
# COMPACT_ATOMS: atom_id res chain seq x y z
N MET A 1 32.81 15.95 18.46
CA MET A 1 32.08 14.68 18.63
C MET A 1 30.65 14.87 18.10
N SER A 2 30.41 14.58 16.83
CA SER A 2 29.09 14.77 16.22
C SER A 2 28.16 13.63 16.62
N ARG A 3 27.19 13.92 17.51
CA ARG A 3 26.04 13.04 17.74
C ARG A 3 25.27 12.93 16.42
N ARG A 4 25.48 11.82 15.71
CA ARG A 4 24.51 11.35 14.71
C ARG A 4 23.25 11.04 15.51
N TYR A 5 22.29 11.95 15.51
CA TYR A 5 20.93 11.62 15.89
C TYR A 5 20.51 10.50 14.93
N LYS A 6 20.48 9.25 15.42
CA LYS A 6 19.63 8.23 14.81
C LYS A 6 18.24 8.84 14.91
N SER A 7 17.72 9.40 13.81
CA SER A 7 16.29 9.64 13.74
C SER A 7 15.68 8.28 13.96
N VAL A 8 15.07 8.08 15.12
CA VAL A 8 14.12 6.99 15.29
C VAL A 8 13.03 7.37 14.29
N GLN A 9 13.10 6.82 13.07
CA GLN A 9 12.05 6.98 12.08
C GLN A 9 10.84 6.32 12.74
N THR A 10 9.98 7.13 13.35
CA THR A 10 8.72 6.69 13.90
C THR A 10 7.99 5.99 12.76
N ALA A 11 7.63 4.72 12.96
CA ALA A 11 6.87 3.99 11.96
C ALA A 11 5.65 4.84 11.55
N PRO A 12 5.36 4.96 10.25
CA PRO A 12 4.28 5.83 9.79
C PRO A 12 2.95 5.34 10.37
N ALA A 13 2.11 6.28 10.79
CA ALA A 13 0.79 5.97 11.29
C ALA A 13 -0.07 5.38 10.15
N ILE A 14 -0.59 4.18 10.37
CA ILE A 14 -1.47 3.50 9.41
C ILE A 14 -2.89 4.01 9.63
N PRO A 15 -3.58 4.54 8.61
CA PRO A 15 -4.95 5.02 8.75
C PRO A 15 -5.94 3.88 9.07
N ASN A 16 -7.02 4.19 9.79
CA ASN A 16 -7.99 3.18 10.27
C ASN A 16 -8.70 2.41 9.13
N ASP A 17 -8.82 2.98 7.95
CA ASP A 17 -9.46 2.37 6.77
C ASP A 17 -8.49 1.56 5.91
N TRP A 18 -7.27 1.31 6.39
CA TRP A 18 -6.21 0.59 5.70
C TRP A 18 -5.91 -0.74 6.40
N ILE A 19 -5.58 -1.74 5.59
CA ILE A 19 -5.26 -3.09 6.04
C ILE A 19 -3.75 -3.20 6.22
N HIS A 20 -3.32 -3.69 7.39
CA HIS A 20 -1.91 -3.91 7.67
C HIS A 20 -1.35 -5.01 6.77
N HIS A 21 -0.17 -4.79 6.19
CA HIS A 21 0.57 -5.81 5.44
C HIS A 21 1.68 -6.38 6.29
N ASP A 22 1.87 -7.70 6.25
CA ASP A 22 2.85 -8.43 7.05
C ASP A 22 4.14 -8.76 6.28
N GLY A 23 4.20 -8.41 4.98
CA GLY A 23 5.32 -8.70 4.10
C GLY A 23 5.22 -10.04 3.39
N SER A 24 4.10 -10.74 3.52
CA SER A 24 3.74 -11.88 2.67
C SER A 24 3.56 -11.45 1.19
N PRO A 25 3.41 -12.40 0.25
CA PRO A 25 3.09 -12.06 -1.14
C PRO A 25 1.83 -11.20 -1.28
N CYS A 26 1.70 -10.51 -2.41
CA CYS A 26 0.60 -9.59 -2.69
C CYS A 26 -0.79 -10.21 -2.36
N PRO A 27 -1.57 -9.62 -1.43
CA PRO A 27 -2.84 -10.19 -0.98
C PRO A 27 -4.05 -9.77 -1.84
N VAL A 28 -3.85 -8.89 -2.82
CA VAL A 28 -4.90 -8.40 -3.73
C VAL A 28 -4.68 -8.91 -5.16
N ASP A 29 -5.72 -8.83 -5.99
CA ASP A 29 -5.63 -9.15 -7.41
C ASP A 29 -4.52 -8.33 -8.09
N PRO A 30 -3.54 -8.95 -8.78
CA PRO A 30 -2.49 -8.27 -9.54
C PRO A 30 -3.02 -7.16 -10.48
N ALA A 31 -4.21 -7.33 -11.05
CA ALA A 31 -4.83 -6.37 -11.96
C ALA A 31 -5.54 -5.20 -11.25
N SER A 32 -5.85 -5.34 -9.96
CA SER A 32 -6.49 -4.28 -9.17
C SER A 32 -5.52 -3.13 -8.89
N SER A 33 -6.05 -1.93 -8.61
CA SER A 33 -5.25 -0.74 -8.29
C SER A 33 -5.39 -0.34 -6.83
N PRO A 34 -4.79 -1.09 -5.87
CA PRO A 34 -4.89 -0.77 -4.45
C PRO A 34 -4.17 0.55 -4.12
N GLY A 35 -4.63 1.22 -3.06
CA GLY A 35 -3.80 2.20 -2.35
C GLY A 35 -2.71 1.47 -1.56
N VAL A 36 -1.50 2.04 -1.51
CA VAL A 36 -0.35 1.44 -0.80
C VAL A 36 0.35 2.48 0.09
N LEU A 37 0.82 2.04 1.25
CA LEU A 37 1.57 2.83 2.21
C LEU A 37 2.92 2.16 2.40
N PHE A 38 3.98 2.89 2.08
CA PHE A 38 5.34 2.42 2.26
C PHE A 38 5.85 2.65 3.68
N ARG A 39 6.81 1.85 4.10
CA ARG A 39 7.50 1.99 5.40
C ARG A 39 8.13 3.37 5.57
N ALA A 40 8.63 3.98 4.51
CA ALA A 40 9.14 5.35 4.51
C ALA A 40 8.06 6.43 4.75
N GLY A 41 6.76 6.06 4.73
CA GLY A 41 5.62 6.94 4.98
C GLY A 41 4.98 7.51 3.72
N THR A 42 5.55 7.29 2.53
CA THR A 42 4.92 7.68 1.27
C THR A 42 3.67 6.84 1.01
N ARG A 43 2.59 7.51 0.58
CA ARG A 43 1.26 6.91 0.38
C ARG A 43 0.74 7.16 -1.02
N PHE A 44 0.23 6.11 -1.66
CA PHE A 44 -0.49 6.15 -2.93
C PHE A 44 -1.97 5.84 -2.72
N GLN A 45 -2.86 6.63 -3.31
CA GLN A 45 -4.30 6.35 -3.27
C GLN A 45 -4.65 5.19 -4.22
N ALA A 46 -5.78 4.52 -3.95
CA ALA A 46 -6.33 3.52 -4.87
C ALA A 46 -6.65 4.13 -6.24
N GLY A 47 -6.65 3.29 -7.28
CA GLY A 47 -6.90 3.67 -8.67
C GLY A 47 -5.70 4.31 -9.39
N LYS A 48 -4.49 4.25 -8.82
CA LYS A 48 -3.30 4.91 -9.40
C LYS A 48 -2.32 3.97 -10.10
N ARG A 49 -2.11 2.79 -9.56
CA ARG A 49 -1.12 1.82 -10.06
C ARG A 49 -1.58 0.42 -9.70
N ARG A 50 -1.35 -0.54 -10.59
CA ARG A 50 -1.76 -1.93 -10.37
C ARG A 50 -0.91 -2.60 -9.31
N ALA A 51 -1.47 -3.61 -8.66
CA ALA A 51 -0.74 -4.42 -7.69
C ALA A 51 0.50 -5.08 -8.33
N GLU A 52 0.39 -5.55 -9.57
CA GLU A 52 1.50 -6.16 -10.33
C GLU A 52 2.69 -5.21 -10.58
N ASP A 53 2.43 -3.91 -10.76
CA ASP A 53 3.47 -2.92 -11.01
C ASP A 53 4.37 -2.71 -9.79
N TRP A 54 3.84 -2.95 -8.58
CA TRP A 54 4.61 -2.92 -7.34
C TRP A 54 5.42 -4.21 -7.12
N GLN A 55 4.98 -5.32 -7.71
CA GLN A 55 5.74 -6.58 -7.69
C GLN A 55 6.93 -6.53 -8.65
N GLN A 56 6.78 -5.82 -9.77
CA GLN A 56 7.78 -5.67 -10.82
C GLN A 56 8.63 -4.41 -10.68
N PHE A 57 8.67 -3.82 -9.48
CA PHE A 57 9.40 -2.57 -9.26
C PHE A 57 10.91 -2.77 -9.41
N SER A 58 11.65 -1.72 -9.75
CA SER A 58 13.09 -1.83 -10.07
C SER A 58 13.95 -2.32 -8.91
N SER A 59 13.50 -2.11 -7.67
CA SER A 59 14.14 -2.61 -6.44
C SER A 59 13.65 -4.00 -6.02
N GLY A 60 12.79 -4.65 -6.81
CA GLY A 60 12.19 -5.95 -6.54
C GLY A 60 10.73 -5.85 -6.07
N ASP A 61 10.17 -6.99 -5.66
CA ASP A 61 8.80 -7.07 -5.18
C ASP A 61 8.64 -6.34 -3.84
N LEU A 62 7.89 -5.23 -3.88
CA LEU A 62 7.62 -4.35 -2.74
C LEU A 62 6.56 -4.90 -1.77
N TRP A 63 5.82 -5.95 -2.16
CA TRP A 63 4.88 -6.66 -1.29
C TRP A 63 5.60 -7.70 -0.44
N ALA A 64 6.47 -8.47 -1.06
CA ALA A 64 7.10 -9.64 -0.45
C ALA A 64 8.44 -9.28 0.23
N TRP A 65 8.39 -8.71 1.43
CA TRP A 65 9.59 -8.33 2.20
C TRP A 65 9.80 -9.13 3.50
N ALA A 66 8.90 -10.05 3.83
CA ALA A 66 9.07 -10.92 5.00
C ALA A 66 10.39 -11.72 4.90
N GLY A 67 11.18 -11.70 5.98
CA GLY A 67 12.49 -12.35 6.05
C GLY A 67 13.64 -11.58 5.39
N ARG A 68 13.39 -10.40 4.81
CA ARG A 68 14.43 -9.50 4.28
C ARG A 68 14.78 -8.40 5.29
N THR A 69 15.91 -7.73 5.07
CA THR A 69 16.21 -6.48 5.77
C THR A 69 15.15 -5.45 5.40
N PRO A 70 14.50 -4.78 6.37
CA PRO A 70 13.46 -3.79 6.08
C PRO A 70 13.96 -2.67 5.16
N ASP A 71 13.16 -2.34 4.15
CA ASP A 71 13.45 -1.27 3.18
C ASP A 71 12.37 -0.17 3.26
N GLY A 72 12.74 1.04 2.82
CA GLY A 72 11.82 2.18 2.80
C GLY A 72 10.63 1.98 1.86
N PHE A 73 10.78 1.17 0.81
CA PHE A 73 9.75 0.88 -0.19
C PHE A 73 8.89 -0.35 0.16
N ASP A 74 9.12 -1.01 1.30
CA ASP A 74 8.25 -2.07 1.79
C ASP A 74 6.82 -1.55 1.92
N ILE A 75 5.86 -2.20 1.26
CA ILE A 75 4.43 -1.90 1.46
C ILE A 75 4.03 -2.48 2.81
N ILE A 76 3.69 -1.62 3.78
CA ILE A 76 3.34 -2.04 5.15
C ILE A 76 1.83 -1.95 5.43
N ALA A 77 1.08 -1.31 4.55
CA ALA A 77 -0.37 -1.31 4.57
C ALA A 77 -0.92 -1.05 3.17
N TYR A 78 -2.13 -1.53 2.92
CA TYR A 78 -2.82 -1.36 1.66
C TYR A 78 -4.30 -1.06 1.86
N LYS A 79 -4.91 -0.46 0.86
CA LYS A 79 -6.35 -0.24 0.78
C LYS A 79 -6.84 -0.81 -0.55
N PRO A 80 -7.64 -1.89 -0.56
CA PRO A 80 -8.20 -2.43 -1.80
C PRO A 80 -8.89 -1.34 -2.60
N GLU A 81 -8.87 -1.48 -3.92
CA GLU A 81 -9.74 -0.68 -4.76
C GLU A 81 -11.18 -0.97 -4.33
N SER A 82 -11.89 0.04 -3.81
CA SER A 82 -13.30 -0.13 -3.53
C SER A 82 -13.96 -0.53 -4.83
N GLU A 83 -14.65 -1.67 -4.84
CA GLU A 83 -15.61 -1.95 -5.89
C GLU A 83 -16.49 -0.71 -5.98
N PHE A 84 -16.46 -0.03 -7.12
CA PHE A 84 -17.46 0.99 -7.41
C PHE A 84 -18.80 0.25 -7.31
N VAL A 85 -19.48 0.37 -6.17
CA VAL A 85 -20.90 0.10 -6.13
C VAL A 85 -21.46 1.22 -6.99
N GLU A 86 -21.68 0.93 -8.27
CA GLU A 86 -22.61 1.71 -9.08
C GLU A 86 -23.91 1.71 -8.30
N ILE A 87 -24.17 2.79 -7.57
CA ILE A 87 -25.51 3.08 -7.07
C ILE A 87 -26.34 3.13 -8.37
N PRO A 88 -27.29 2.21 -8.61
CA PRO A 88 -28.09 2.30 -9.81
C PRO A 88 -28.76 3.68 -9.78
N ARG A 89 -28.38 4.55 -10.71
CA ARG A 89 -29.14 5.76 -11.01
C ARG A 89 -30.43 5.31 -11.72
N GLY A 90 -31.34 4.75 -10.95
CA GLY A 90 -32.63 4.26 -11.42
C GLY A 90 -33.53 3.96 -10.23
N GLY A 91 -34.67 4.61 -10.04
CA GLY A 91 -35.28 5.64 -10.84
C GLY A 91 -36.30 6.40 -9.99
N SER A 92 -36.47 7.68 -10.29
CA SER A 92 -37.73 8.33 -9.92
C SER A 92 -38.73 7.91 -10.99
N VAL A 93 -39.56 6.93 -10.62
CA VAL A 93 -40.78 6.60 -11.33
C VAL A 93 -41.72 7.80 -11.16
N LEU A 94 -42.19 8.33 -12.30
CA LEU A 94 -43.33 9.23 -12.52
C LEU A 94 -43.62 10.33 -11.50
#